data_AF-A0A8T5NUT4-F1
#
_entry.id   AF-A0A8T5NUT4-F1
#
_cell.length_a   1.000
_cell.length_b   1.000
_cell.length_c   1.000
_cell.angle_alpha   90.00
_cell.angle_beta   90.00
_cell.angle_gamma   90.00
#
_symmetry.space_group_name_H-M   'P 1'
#
loop_
_entity.id
_entity.type
_entity.pdbx_description
1 polymer ?
#
loop_
_entity_poly.entity_id
_entity_poly.type
_entity_poly.pdbx_seq_one_letter_code
_entity_poly.pdbx_strand_id
1 'polypeptide(L)' 'MKTKKKNILHYPQLDTVLMVEEFIKEYGGEFKKRSLWEHLPKKTMYQTFCVIFDYLLESNKIAI' A
#
# COMPACT_ATOMS: atom_id res chain seq x y z
N MET A 1 -22.95 -6.71 -5.02
CA MET A 1 -21.56 -7.08 -4.64
C MET A 1 -21.38 -6.75 -3.16
N LYS A 2 -21.08 -7.73 -2.29
CA LYS A 2 -20.88 -7.46 -0.86
C LYS A 2 -19.54 -6.75 -0.69
N THR A 3 -19.55 -5.43 -0.49
CA THR A 3 -18.39 -4.70 -0.01
C THR A 3 -18.04 -5.26 1.36
N LYS A 4 -17.00 -6.11 1.44
CA LYS A 4 -16.40 -6.50 2.73
C LYS A 4 -16.04 -5.19 3.43
N LYS A 5 -16.77 -4.82 4.49
CA LYS A 5 -16.36 -3.73 5.38
C LYS A 5 -14.96 -4.08 5.87
N LYS A 6 -13.94 -3.40 5.33
CA LYS A 6 -12.59 -3.44 5.90
C LYS A 6 -12.73 -2.83 7.29
N ASN A 7 -12.65 -3.64 8.33
CA ASN A 7 -12.51 -3.13 9.70
C ASN A 7 -11.12 -2.49 9.79
N ILE A 8 -11.02 -1.25 9.32
CA ILE A 8 -9.82 -0.44 9.45
C ILE A 8 -9.79 -0.05 10.93
N LEU A 9 -9.05 -0.82 11.73
CA LEU A 9 -8.93 -0.55 13.15
C LEU A 9 -8.31 0.83 13.35
N HIS A 10 -7.23 1.13 12.61
CA HIS A 10 -6.52 2.41 12.61
C HIS A 10 -6.12 2.79 11.17
N TYR A 11 -6.14 4.09 10.88
CA TYR A 11 -5.63 4.63 9.62
C TYR A 11 -4.11 4.80 9.66
N PRO A 12 -3.41 4.55 8.54
CA PRO A 12 -1.99 4.82 8.43
C PRO A 12 -1.71 6.32 8.57
N GLN A 13 -0.56 6.65 9.16
CA GLN A 13 -0.05 8.01 9.17
C GLN A 13 0.48 8.40 7.78
N LEU A 14 0.54 9.71 7.52
CA LEU A 14 0.95 10.25 6.21
C LEU A 14 2.39 9.85 5.85
N ASP A 15 3.30 9.81 6.83
CA ASP A 15 4.69 9.36 6.65
C ASP A 15 4.76 7.95 6.04
N THR A 16 3.89 7.05 6.49
CA THR A 16 3.81 5.66 6.07
C THR A 16 3.23 5.56 4.67
N VAL A 17 2.22 6.38 4.36
CA VAL A 17 1.65 6.49 3.01
C VAL A 17 2.72 6.95 2.01
N LEU A 18 3.47 8.00 2.36
CA LEU A 18 4.54 8.54 1.51
C LEU A 18 5.67 7.54 1.31
N MET A 19 6.13 6.86 2.37
CA MET A 19 7.16 5.82 2.27
C MET A 19 6.74 4.68 1.33
N VAL A 20 5.49 4.22 1.42
CA VAL A 20 4.97 3.18 0.52
C VAL A 20 4.83 3.72 -0.92
N GLU A 21 4.37 4.96 -1.10
CA GLU A 21 4.24 5.60 -2.42
C GLU A 21 5.60 5.70 -3.13
N GLU A 22 6.63 6.20 -2.44
CA GLU A 22 7.99 6.30 -2.97
C GLU A 22 8.56 4.92 -3.33
N PHE A 23 8.41 3.95 -2.43
CA PHE A 23 8.89 2.59 -2.67
C PHE A 23 8.23 1.94 -3.89
N ILE A 24 6.92 2.11 -4.06
CA ILE A 24 6.21 1.57 -5.24
C ILE A 24 6.60 2.33 -6.51
N LYS A 25 6.86 3.64 -6.47
CA LYS A 25 7.32 4.38 -7.65
C LYS A 25 8.71 3.94 -8.11
N GLU A 26 9.59 3.60 -7.17
CA GLU A 26 10.95 3.19 -7.47
C GLU A 26 11.03 1.71 -7.92
N TYR A 27 10.23 0.83 -7.30
CA TYR A 27 10.35 -0.63 -7.48
C TYR A 27 9.09 -1.33 -8.04
N GLY A 28 8.00 -0.60 -8.27
CA GLY A 28 6.68 -1.15 -8.63
C GLY A 28 6.63 -1.92 -9.96
N GLY A 29 7.50 -1.59 -10.91
CA GLY A 29 7.60 -2.30 -12.19
C GLY A 29 8.24 -3.68 -12.10
N GLU A 30 8.96 -3.97 -11.01
CA GLU A 30 9.73 -5.21 -10.86
C GLU A 30 9.05 -6.22 -9.91
N PHE A 31 8.19 -5.75 -8.99
CA PHE A 31 7.65 -6.58 -7.92
C PHE A 31 6.13 -6.74 -7.93
N LYS A 32 5.68 -7.96 -7.61
CA LYS A 32 4.26 -8.23 -7.30
C LYS A 32 3.87 -7.58 -5.97
N LYS A 33 2.58 -7.27 -5.78
CA LYS A 33 2.02 -6.63 -4.55
C LYS A 33 2.54 -7.18 -3.21
N ARG A 34 2.66 -8.51 -3.08
CA ARG A 34 3.20 -9.15 -1.86
C ARG A 34 4.70 -8.91 -1.71
N SER A 35 5.47 -9.00 -2.79
CA SER A 35 6.91 -8.74 -2.79
C SER A 35 7.19 -7.28 -2.44
N LEU A 36 6.38 -6.33 -2.92
CA LEU A 36 6.48 -4.92 -2.50
C LEU A 36 6.36 -4.79 -0.98
N TRP A 37 5.36 -5.42 -0.36
CA TRP A 37 5.19 -5.42 1.10
C TRP A 37 6.36 -6.09 1.84
N GLU A 38 6.91 -7.19 1.29
CA GLU A 38 8.02 -7.90 1.90
C GLU A 38 9.31 -7.09 1.93
N HIS A 39 9.52 -6.22 0.95
CA HIS A 39 10.73 -5.40 0.79
C HIS A 39 10.59 -3.96 1.27
N LEU A 40 9.45 -3.59 1.88
CA LEU A 40 9.28 -2.24 2.43
C LEU A 40 10.41 -1.90 3.42
N PRO A 41 10.95 -0.67 3.37
CA PRO A 41 12.02 -0.24 4.26
C PRO A 41 11.60 -0.26 5.73
N LYS A 42 10.30 -0.07 6.01
CA LYS A 42 9.71 -0.22 7.33
C LYS A 42 8.56 -1.23 7.28
N LYS A 43 8.61 -2.23 8.16
CA LYS A 43 7.55 -3.24 8.25
C LYS A 43 6.25 -2.62 8.75
N THR A 44 5.21 -2.71 7.92
CA THR A 44 3.84 -2.38 8.27
C THR A 44 2.98 -3.63 8.28
N MET A 45 1.87 -3.61 9.02
CA MET A 45 0.87 -4.68 8.89
C MET A 45 0.40 -4.81 7.45
N TYR A 46 0.23 -6.05 6.98
CA TYR A 46 -0.20 -6.30 5.60
C TYR A 46 -1.55 -5.65 5.27
N GLN A 47 -2.46 -5.60 6.24
CA GLN A 47 -3.76 -4.94 6.08
C GLN A 47 -3.60 -3.43 5.83
N THR A 48 -2.74 -2.77 6.61
CA THR A 48 -2.42 -1.34 6.45
C THR A 48 -1.79 -1.08 5.08
N PHE A 49 -0.83 -1.91 4.67
CA PHE A 49 -0.25 -1.83 3.33
C PHE A 49 -1.33 -1.97 2.24
N CYS A 50 -2.25 -2.93 2.35
CA CYS A 50 -3.33 -3.08 1.38
C CYS A 50 -4.22 -1.84 1.30
N VAL A 51 -4.53 -1.21 2.43
CA VAL A 51 -5.33 0.03 2.45
C VAL A 51 -4.59 1.16 1.73
N ILE A 52 -3.30 1.36 2.03
CA ILE A 52 -2.47 2.37 1.36
C ILE A 52 -2.37 2.08 -0.13
N PHE A 53 -2.07 0.84 -0.49
CA PHE A 53 -1.90 0.40 -1.86
C PHE A 53 -3.17 0.64 -2.69
N ASP A 54 -4.33 0.22 -2.16
CA ASP A 54 -5.61 0.39 -2.85
C ASP A 54 -5.93 1.89 -2.98
N TYR A 55 -5.66 2.70 -1.95
CA TYR A 55 -5.81 4.16 -2.03
C TYR A 55 -4.91 4.80 -3.10
N LEU A 56 -3.64 4.41 -3.18
CA LEU A 56 -2.70 4.92 -4.19
C LEU A 56 -3.10 4.50 -5.61
N LEU A 57 -3.60 3.28 -5.78
CA LEU A 57 -4.08 2.77 -7.06
C LEU A 57 -5.36 3.49 -7.50
N GLU A 58 -6.36 3.61 -6.62
CA GLU A 58 -7.62 4.31 -6.89
C GLU A 58 -7.42 5.81 -7.16
N SER A 59 -6.40 6.41 -6.56
CA SER A 59 -6.01 7.81 -6.81
C SER A 59 -5.10 8.01 -8.02
N ASN A 60 -4.82 6.95 -8.80
CA ASN A 60 -3.90 6.96 -9.95
C ASN A 60 -2.49 7.50 -9.63
N LYS A 61 -2.05 7.37 -8.37
CA LYS A 61 -0.70 7.77 -7.92
C LYS A 61 0.38 6.73 -8.23
N ILE A 62 -0.05 5.49 -8.40
CA ILE A 62 0.79 4.36 -8.81
C ILE A 62 0.09 3.66 -9.97
N ALA A 63 0.88 3.15 -10.93
CA ALA A 63 0.42 2.28 -12.00
C ALA A 63 1.20 0.96 -11.87
N ILE A 64 0.49 -0.15 -11.80
CA ILE A 64 1.04 -1.52 -11.88
C ILE A 64 0.69 -2.09 -13.25
#